data_AF-A0A7K0NCY6-F1
#
_entry.id   AF-A0A7K0NCY6-F1
#
_cell.length_a   1.000
_cell.length_b   1.000
_cell.length_c   1.000
_cell.angle_alpha   90.00
_cell.angle_beta   90.00
_cell.angle_gamma   90.00
#
_symmetry.space_group_name_H-M   'P 1'
#
loop_
_entity.id
_entity.type
_entity.pdbx_description
1 polymer ?
#
loop_
_entity_poly.entity_id
_entity_poly.type
_entity_poly.pdbx_seq_one_letter_code
_entity_poly.pdbx_strand_id
1 'polypeptide(L)'
;MKISKLSVNIVKSEIASQAIGIAVSSDGAVAKELGMSRDQLATLGFESKVGQTLVVPTGKAKQVIAVGIGESAKANADVMRSAAAALARAAAKFSSLTTTLATSGRADRAAIAQAVTEGLILATHRYDDLKTDKKATSKLISVLIVAPAAMSAAITKGVKRGETIAEAVCFARDLANMPPAHLTAKMIAERAQKVGAESDIAVEVFNKDQLLAMGCGGMIGVNRGSVNPPRMVKISYQPGGLLKATKSSANK
;
A
#
# COMPACT_ATOMS: atom_id res chain seq x y z
N MET A 1 9.04 6.75 -7.32
CA MET A 1 8.53 5.73 -8.26
C MET A 1 7.14 5.25 -7.86
N LYS A 2 6.10 5.56 -8.65
CA LYS A 2 4.73 5.07 -8.40
C LYS A 2 4.52 3.69 -9.02
N ILE A 3 4.40 2.66 -8.19
CA ILE A 3 4.15 1.27 -8.65
C ILE A 3 2.66 0.98 -8.77
N SER A 4 1.86 1.44 -7.81
CA SER A 4 0.43 1.16 -7.81
C SER A 4 -0.32 2.05 -8.79
N LYS A 5 -1.27 1.47 -9.52
CA LYS A 5 -2.20 2.20 -10.40
C LYS A 5 -3.30 2.93 -9.63
N LEU A 6 -3.40 2.71 -8.32
CA LEU A 6 -4.40 3.31 -7.45
C LEU A 6 -4.00 4.74 -7.06
N SER A 7 -4.92 5.69 -7.17
CA SER A 7 -4.77 7.04 -6.58
C SER A 7 -5.69 7.17 -5.36
N VAL A 8 -5.16 7.63 -4.23
CA VAL A 8 -5.94 7.88 -3.01
C VAL A 8 -5.98 9.38 -2.75
N ASN A 9 -7.17 9.98 -2.87
CA ASN A 9 -7.38 11.42 -2.66
C ASN A 9 -8.35 11.68 -1.51
N ILE A 10 -8.31 12.87 -0.94
CA ILE A 10 -9.17 13.25 0.19
C ILE A 10 -10.18 14.30 -0.28
N VAL A 11 -11.44 14.13 0.11
CA VAL A 11 -12.55 15.01 -0.25
C VAL A 11 -13.38 15.36 0.98
N LYS A 12 -14.00 16.55 0.97
CA LYS A 12 -14.84 17.01 2.09
C LYS A 12 -16.21 16.33 2.14
N SER A 13 -16.71 15.88 0.99
CA SER A 13 -18.00 15.23 0.84
C SER A 13 -17.92 14.18 -0.27
N GLU A 14 -18.91 13.29 -0.30
CA GLU A 14 -18.99 12.25 -1.32
C GLU A 14 -19.11 12.86 -2.73
N ILE A 15 -18.10 12.61 -3.56
CA ILE A 15 -18.14 12.91 -5.01
C ILE A 15 -18.56 11.63 -5.72
N ALA A 16 -19.28 11.77 -6.85
CA ALA A 16 -19.81 10.65 -7.63
C ALA A 16 -18.77 9.56 -7.91
N SER A 17 -18.89 8.43 -7.19
CA SER A 17 -18.13 7.20 -7.41
C SER A 17 -19.07 6.04 -7.71
N GLN A 18 -18.53 4.98 -8.31
CA GLN A 18 -19.29 3.78 -8.63
C GLN A 18 -19.62 2.94 -7.39
N ALA A 19 -18.72 2.96 -6.40
CA ALA A 19 -18.90 2.25 -5.14
C ALA A 19 -18.64 3.13 -3.92
N ILE A 20 -19.40 2.92 -2.84
CA ILE A 20 -19.23 3.61 -1.56
C ILE A 20 -18.99 2.56 -0.48
N GLY A 21 -17.83 2.60 0.18
CA GLY A 21 -17.48 1.73 1.29
C GLY A 21 -17.74 2.37 2.64
N ILE A 22 -18.67 1.81 3.40
CA ILE A 22 -19.11 2.33 4.70
C ILE A 22 -18.65 1.39 5.81
N ALA A 23 -18.01 1.95 6.83
CA ALA A 23 -17.61 1.20 8.02
C ALA A 23 -18.84 0.86 8.88
N VAL A 24 -18.93 -0.39 9.32
CA VAL A 24 -19.99 -0.87 10.22
C VAL A 24 -19.34 -1.59 11.39
N SER A 25 -19.52 -1.07 12.61
CA SER A 25 -19.08 -1.75 13.83
C SER A 25 -20.17 -2.66 14.39
N SER A 26 -19.79 -3.60 15.25
CA SER A 26 -20.73 -4.53 15.91
C SER A 26 -21.50 -3.91 17.06
N ASP A 27 -21.20 -2.68 17.47
CA ASP A 27 -21.72 -1.98 18.66
C ASP A 27 -22.25 -0.57 18.38
N GLY A 28 -21.93 0.00 17.21
CA GLY A 28 -22.27 1.37 16.84
C GLY A 28 -23.47 1.49 15.90
N ALA A 29 -23.93 2.73 15.71
CA ALA A 29 -25.00 3.01 14.76
C ALA A 29 -24.58 2.66 13.32
N VAL A 30 -25.51 2.07 12.57
CA VAL A 30 -25.32 1.86 11.12
C VAL A 30 -25.58 3.19 10.42
N ALA A 31 -24.67 3.60 9.53
CA ALA A 31 -24.83 4.85 8.81
C ALA A 31 -26.08 4.81 7.92
N LYS A 32 -26.88 5.88 7.94
CA LYS A 32 -28.12 6.01 7.15
C LYS A 32 -27.88 5.84 5.64
N GLU A 33 -26.69 6.21 5.18
CA GLU A 33 -26.23 6.06 3.79
C GLU A 33 -26.22 4.60 3.30
N LEU A 34 -26.14 3.63 4.23
CA LEU A 34 -26.21 2.21 3.89
C LEU A 34 -27.60 1.80 3.40
N GLY A 35 -28.66 2.54 3.78
CA GLY A 35 -30.03 2.24 3.40
C GLY A 35 -30.61 0.95 3.99
N MET A 36 -29.89 0.30 4.92
CA MET A 36 -30.33 -0.91 5.62
C MET A 36 -30.12 -0.77 7.13
N SER A 37 -31.04 -1.36 7.90
CA SER A 37 -30.88 -1.51 9.34
C SER A 37 -29.91 -2.64 9.67
N ARG A 38 -29.44 -2.67 10.93
CA ARG A 38 -28.58 -3.75 11.43
C ARG A 38 -29.25 -5.12 11.32
N ASP A 39 -30.55 -5.20 11.60
CA ASP A 39 -31.28 -6.47 11.57
C ASP A 39 -31.39 -7.01 10.14
N GLN A 40 -31.57 -6.11 9.16
CA GLN A 40 -31.55 -6.47 7.75
C GLN A 40 -30.17 -6.95 7.29
N LEU A 41 -29.08 -6.33 7.76
CA LEU A 41 -27.73 -6.81 7.51
C LEU A 41 -27.48 -8.19 8.13
N ALA A 42 -27.93 -8.41 9.38
CA ALA A 42 -27.81 -9.69 10.07
C ALA A 42 -28.58 -10.80 9.34
N THR A 43 -29.75 -10.49 8.78
CA THR A 43 -30.55 -11.41 7.96
C THR A 43 -29.81 -11.84 6.69
N LEU A 44 -28.97 -10.95 6.13
CA LEU A 44 -28.07 -11.23 5.01
C LEU A 44 -26.74 -11.86 5.45
N GLY A 45 -26.61 -12.26 6.72
CA GLY A 45 -25.43 -12.92 7.27
C GLY A 45 -24.27 -11.95 7.60
N PHE A 46 -24.51 -10.64 7.62
CA PHE A 46 -23.49 -9.65 7.96
C PHE A 46 -23.50 -9.33 9.46
N GLU A 47 -22.46 -9.77 10.17
CA GLU A 47 -22.29 -9.65 11.62
C GLU A 47 -21.26 -8.58 12.00
N SER A 48 -20.84 -7.75 11.04
CA SER A 48 -19.81 -6.72 11.22
C SER A 48 -18.44 -7.26 11.66
N LYS A 49 -18.13 -8.54 11.37
CA LYS A 49 -16.80 -9.11 11.64
C LYS A 49 -15.72 -8.35 10.88
N VAL A 50 -14.52 -8.27 11.44
CA VAL A 50 -13.40 -7.55 10.81
C VAL A 50 -13.13 -8.09 9.41
N GLY A 51 -13.22 -7.22 8.40
CA GLY A 51 -12.99 -7.59 7.00
C GLY A 51 -14.16 -8.32 6.33
N GLN A 52 -15.30 -8.48 7.02
CA GLN A 52 -16.53 -8.92 6.38
C GLN A 52 -17.05 -7.82 5.46
N THR A 53 -17.49 -8.17 4.26
CA THR A 53 -18.08 -7.22 3.32
C THR A 53 -19.43 -7.71 2.81
N LEU A 54 -20.35 -6.78 2.61
CA LEU A 54 -21.64 -7.05 1.98
C LEU A 54 -21.94 -5.94 0.98
N VAL A 55 -22.17 -6.32 -0.27
CA VAL A 55 -22.63 -5.38 -1.30
C VAL A 55 -24.13 -5.21 -1.16
N VAL A 56 -24.55 -4.00 -0.81
CA VAL A 56 -25.94 -3.62 -0.63
C VAL A 56 -26.46 -3.00 -1.94
N PRO A 57 -27.43 -3.64 -2.61
CA PRO A 57 -28.06 -3.07 -3.79
C PRO A 57 -29.02 -1.95 -3.38
N THR A 58 -28.63 -0.70 -3.60
CA THR A 58 -29.43 0.47 -3.16
C THR A 58 -30.41 0.99 -4.21
N GLY A 59 -30.64 0.24 -5.30
CA GLY A 59 -31.51 0.66 -6.42
C GLY A 59 -31.01 1.89 -7.20
N LYS A 60 -29.91 2.50 -6.78
CA LYS A 60 -29.24 3.63 -7.43
C LYS A 60 -28.10 3.12 -8.32
N ALA A 61 -27.63 3.97 -9.23
CA ALA A 61 -26.44 3.69 -10.06
C ALA A 61 -25.15 3.43 -9.23
N LYS A 62 -25.16 3.77 -7.94
CA LYS A 62 -24.03 3.59 -7.00
C LYS A 62 -24.23 2.35 -6.15
N GLN A 63 -23.20 1.52 -6.05
CA GLN A 63 -23.20 0.32 -5.21
C GLN A 63 -22.66 0.66 -3.82
N VAL A 64 -23.37 0.28 -2.77
CA VAL A 64 -22.90 0.51 -1.40
C VAL A 64 -22.31 -0.79 -0.86
N ILE A 65 -21.18 -0.70 -0.16
CA ILE A 65 -20.46 -1.84 0.41
C ILE A 65 -20.36 -1.60 1.91
N ALA A 66 -21.06 -2.42 2.69
CA ALA A 66 -20.86 -2.49 4.13
C ALA A 66 -19.53 -3.19 4.42
N VAL A 67 -18.73 -2.63 5.33
CA VAL A 67 -17.43 -3.18 5.72
C VAL A 67 -17.39 -3.33 7.24
N GLY A 68 -17.28 -4.57 7.71
CA GLY A 68 -17.21 -4.89 9.12
C GLY A 68 -15.87 -4.49 9.71
N ILE A 69 -15.91 -3.69 10.79
CA ILE A 69 -14.73 -3.27 11.55
C ILE A 69 -14.67 -3.91 12.95
N GLY A 70 -15.57 -4.83 13.26
CA GLY A 70 -15.69 -5.45 14.58
C GLY A 70 -16.20 -4.47 15.65
N GLU A 71 -15.80 -4.70 16.90
CA GLU A 71 -16.12 -3.80 18.01
C GLU A 71 -15.42 -2.45 17.85
N SER A 72 -16.15 -1.34 18.02
CA SER A 72 -15.59 0.01 17.86
C SER A 72 -14.38 0.27 18.77
N ALA A 73 -14.38 -0.33 19.97
CA ALA A 73 -13.28 -0.23 20.93
C ALA A 73 -11.98 -0.90 20.46
N LYS A 74 -12.07 -1.94 19.63
CA LYS A 74 -10.94 -2.72 19.13
C LYS A 74 -10.50 -2.31 17.72
N ALA A 75 -11.18 -1.35 17.10
CA ALA A 75 -10.88 -0.84 15.75
C ALA A 75 -9.59 0.02 15.72
N ASN A 76 -8.45 -0.67 15.85
CA ASN A 76 -7.09 -0.13 15.75
C ASN A 76 -6.60 -0.10 14.28
N ALA A 77 -5.36 0.34 14.07
CA ALA A 77 -4.77 0.45 12.74
C ALA A 77 -4.79 -0.89 11.96
N ASP A 78 -4.49 -2.02 12.59
CA ASP A 78 -4.42 -3.32 11.92
C ASP A 78 -5.79 -3.84 11.48
N VAL A 79 -6.80 -3.63 12.32
CA VAL A 79 -8.21 -3.89 12.00
C VAL A 79 -8.63 -3.04 10.80
N MET A 80 -8.30 -1.75 10.82
CA MET A 80 -8.67 -0.85 9.73
C MET A 80 -7.92 -1.17 8.42
N ARG A 81 -6.66 -1.61 8.48
CA ARG A 81 -5.93 -2.12 7.31
C ARG A 81 -6.61 -3.34 6.69
N SER A 82 -7.03 -4.28 7.54
CA SER A 82 -7.70 -5.51 7.11
C SER A 82 -9.08 -5.24 6.51
N ALA A 83 -9.85 -4.35 7.13
CA ALA A 83 -11.13 -3.87 6.63
C ALA A 83 -10.98 -3.15 5.27
N ALA A 84 -9.99 -2.26 5.15
CA ALA A 84 -9.69 -1.56 3.90
C ALA A 84 -9.26 -2.53 2.77
N ALA A 85 -8.48 -3.55 3.10
CA ALA A 85 -8.10 -4.59 2.14
C ALA A 85 -9.32 -5.40 1.67
N ALA A 86 -10.25 -5.72 2.57
CA ALA A 86 -11.50 -6.40 2.21
C ALA A 86 -12.40 -5.53 1.34
N LEU A 87 -12.51 -4.23 1.67
CA LEU A 87 -13.24 -3.25 0.86
C LEU A 87 -12.66 -3.15 -0.55
N ALA A 88 -11.33 -3.01 -0.68
CA ALA A 88 -10.67 -2.96 -1.98
C ALA A 88 -10.95 -4.20 -2.84
N ARG A 89 -10.94 -5.40 -2.25
CA ARG A 89 -11.29 -6.64 -2.95
C ARG A 89 -12.76 -6.67 -3.38
N ALA A 90 -13.67 -6.28 -2.49
CA ALA A 90 -15.10 -6.18 -2.82
C ALA A 90 -15.37 -5.14 -3.91
N ALA A 91 -14.57 -4.07 -3.95
CA ALA A 91 -14.66 -3.00 -4.93
C ALA A 91 -13.87 -3.26 -6.22
N ALA A 92 -13.19 -4.41 -6.38
CA ALA A 92 -12.24 -4.65 -7.48
C ALA A 92 -12.87 -4.59 -8.89
N LYS A 93 -14.19 -4.72 -9.01
CA LYS A 93 -14.92 -4.62 -10.28
C LYS A 93 -15.26 -3.18 -10.70
N PHE A 94 -15.15 -2.22 -9.78
CA PHE A 94 -15.46 -0.81 -10.01
C PHE A 94 -14.18 -0.01 -10.28
N SER A 95 -14.29 1.09 -11.03
CA SER A 95 -13.15 1.97 -11.31
C SER A 95 -12.90 3.00 -10.22
N SER A 96 -13.94 3.41 -9.50
CA SER A 96 -13.87 4.42 -8.43
C SER A 96 -14.60 3.98 -7.16
N LEU A 97 -13.98 4.26 -6.02
CA LEU A 97 -14.49 3.97 -4.68
C LEU A 97 -14.45 5.24 -3.81
N THR A 98 -15.50 5.50 -3.05
CA THR A 98 -15.49 6.49 -1.96
C THR A 98 -15.59 5.78 -0.62
N THR A 99 -14.85 6.20 0.42
CA THR A 99 -14.93 5.56 1.74
C THR A 99 -14.75 6.51 2.92
N THR A 100 -15.39 6.18 4.03
CA THR A 100 -15.28 6.83 5.35
C THR A 100 -14.44 6.02 6.34
N LEU A 101 -13.75 4.97 5.91
CA LEU A 101 -12.92 4.15 6.81
C LEU A 101 -11.86 4.98 7.56
N ALA A 102 -11.25 5.97 6.91
CA ALA A 102 -10.18 6.76 7.53
C ALA A 102 -10.65 7.71 8.65
N THR A 103 -11.96 7.97 8.73
CA THR A 103 -12.58 8.76 9.82
C THR A 103 -13.15 7.88 10.93
N SER A 104 -13.15 6.56 10.72
CA SER A 104 -13.66 5.55 11.66
C SER A 104 -12.54 5.01 12.57
N GLY A 105 -12.92 4.33 13.65
CA GLY A 105 -11.99 3.71 14.61
C GLY A 105 -11.47 4.66 15.70
N ARG A 106 -10.77 4.09 16.68
CA ARG A 106 -10.38 4.80 17.94
C ARG A 106 -8.90 5.20 18.04
N ALA A 107 -8.07 4.88 17.05
CA ALA A 107 -6.67 5.29 17.06
C ALA A 107 -6.45 6.69 16.43
N ASP A 108 -5.21 7.17 16.51
CA ASP A 108 -4.77 8.40 15.84
C ASP A 108 -5.18 8.42 14.36
N ARG A 109 -5.67 9.57 13.88
CA ARG A 109 -6.25 9.70 12.54
C ARG A 109 -5.20 9.55 11.45
N ALA A 110 -3.95 9.96 11.69
CA ALA A 110 -2.89 9.72 10.72
C ALA A 110 -2.53 8.23 10.67
N ALA A 111 -2.47 7.54 11.81
CA ALA A 111 -2.22 6.10 11.86
C ALA A 111 -3.34 5.29 11.17
N ILE A 112 -4.61 5.62 11.40
CA ILE A 112 -5.73 4.97 10.72
C ILE A 112 -5.69 5.24 9.21
N ALA A 113 -5.49 6.50 8.80
CA ALA A 113 -5.44 6.84 7.38
C ALA A 113 -4.28 6.13 6.67
N GLN A 114 -3.11 6.05 7.31
CA GLN A 114 -1.98 5.26 6.81
C GLN A 114 -2.39 3.79 6.59
N ALA A 115 -2.95 3.16 7.63
CA ALA A 115 -3.34 1.76 7.58
C ALA A 115 -4.42 1.47 6.53
N VAL A 116 -5.41 2.35 6.40
CA VAL A 116 -6.46 2.25 5.37
C VAL A 116 -5.84 2.34 3.97
N THR A 117 -4.98 3.33 3.73
CA THR A 117 -4.30 3.51 2.44
C THR A 117 -3.42 2.30 2.09
N GLU A 118 -2.63 1.79 3.05
CA GLU A 118 -1.85 0.56 2.87
C GLU A 118 -2.75 -0.62 2.50
N GLY A 119 -3.85 -0.82 3.23
CA GLY A 119 -4.79 -1.90 2.97
C GLY A 119 -5.40 -1.84 1.57
N LEU A 120 -5.80 -0.64 1.12
CA LEU A 120 -6.37 -0.41 -0.21
C LEU A 120 -5.37 -0.73 -1.33
N ILE A 121 -4.14 -0.20 -1.22
CA ILE A 121 -3.11 -0.35 -2.26
C ILE A 121 -2.61 -1.80 -2.30
N LEU A 122 -2.29 -2.38 -1.14
CA LEU A 122 -1.72 -3.74 -1.07
C LEU A 122 -2.72 -4.81 -1.50
N ALA A 123 -4.03 -4.60 -1.28
CA ALA A 123 -5.06 -5.54 -1.70
C ALA A 123 -5.40 -5.48 -3.19
N THR A 124 -5.13 -4.35 -3.86
CA THR A 124 -5.31 -4.21 -5.31
C THR A 124 -4.05 -4.54 -6.11
N HIS A 125 -2.89 -4.59 -5.45
CA HIS A 125 -1.62 -4.93 -6.09
C HIS A 125 -1.59 -6.37 -6.60
N ARG A 126 -1.16 -6.53 -7.85
CA ARG A 126 -0.98 -7.80 -8.53
C ARG A 126 0.21 -7.72 -9.46
N TYR A 127 1.14 -8.66 -9.35
CA TYR A 127 2.17 -8.86 -10.37
C TYR A 127 1.53 -9.54 -11.59
N ASP A 128 1.36 -8.78 -12.68
CA ASP A 128 0.72 -9.25 -13.92
C ASP A 128 1.55 -8.99 -15.19
N ASP A 129 2.82 -8.60 -15.05
CA ASP A 129 3.72 -8.25 -16.16
C ASP A 129 3.91 -9.38 -17.17
N LEU A 130 3.89 -10.64 -16.70
CA LEU A 130 4.08 -11.83 -17.54
C LEU A 130 2.75 -12.52 -17.90
N LYS A 131 1.61 -11.90 -17.59
CA LYS A 131 0.28 -12.44 -17.89
C LYS A 131 -0.32 -11.74 -19.10
N THR A 132 -0.78 -12.54 -20.06
CA THR A 132 -1.56 -12.06 -21.21
C THR A 132 -3.01 -11.76 -20.82
N ASP A 133 -3.63 -12.59 -19.97
CA ASP A 133 -4.97 -12.32 -19.43
C ASP A 133 -4.87 -11.54 -18.10
N LYS A 134 -5.40 -10.30 -18.13
CA LYS A 134 -5.46 -9.37 -16.98
C LYS A 134 -6.86 -9.24 -16.37
N LYS A 135 -7.80 -10.14 -16.67
CA LYS A 135 -9.16 -10.13 -16.10
C LYS A 135 -9.18 -10.20 -14.58
N ALA A 136 -8.18 -10.82 -13.96
CA ALA A 136 -8.06 -10.93 -12.50
C ALA A 136 -7.44 -9.69 -11.84
N THR A 137 -7.07 -8.67 -12.61
CA THR A 137 -6.53 -7.41 -12.10
C THR A 137 -7.68 -6.50 -11.69
N SER A 138 -7.54 -5.87 -10.52
CA SER A 138 -8.52 -4.90 -10.02
C SER A 138 -8.71 -3.76 -11.04
N LYS A 139 -9.97 -3.42 -11.33
CA LYS A 139 -10.34 -2.23 -12.12
C LYS A 139 -10.27 -0.95 -11.30
N LEU A 140 -10.14 -1.07 -9.96
CA LEU A 140 -10.11 0.07 -9.07
C LEU A 140 -8.84 0.89 -9.30
N ILE A 141 -9.03 2.13 -9.75
CA ILE A 141 -7.94 3.07 -10.06
C ILE A 141 -8.01 4.34 -9.22
N SER A 142 -9.17 4.66 -8.63
CA SER A 142 -9.36 5.86 -7.83
C SER A 142 -10.11 5.57 -6.53
N VAL A 143 -9.57 6.05 -5.42
CA VAL A 143 -10.22 6.05 -4.11
C VAL A 143 -10.32 7.47 -3.57
N LEU A 144 -11.51 7.85 -3.12
CA LEU A 144 -11.78 9.09 -2.42
C LEU A 144 -12.06 8.80 -0.95
N ILE A 145 -11.23 9.33 -0.06
CA ILE A 145 -11.44 9.30 1.38
C ILE A 145 -12.23 10.53 1.79
N VAL A 146 -13.43 10.32 2.32
CA VAL A 146 -14.27 11.41 2.83
C VAL A 146 -13.81 11.79 4.23
N ALA A 147 -13.42 13.04 4.42
CA ALA A 147 -12.93 13.54 5.68
C ALA A 147 -13.46 14.96 6.00
N PRO A 148 -13.97 15.21 7.22
CA PRO A 148 -14.23 16.56 7.68
C PRO A 148 -12.97 17.43 7.66
N ALA A 149 -13.14 18.74 7.44
CA ALA A 149 -12.02 19.69 7.37
C ALA A 149 -11.10 19.62 8.60
N ALA A 150 -11.66 19.44 9.80
CA ALA A 150 -10.92 19.34 11.05
C ALA A 150 -9.95 18.14 11.11
N MET A 151 -10.22 17.05 10.38
CA MET A 151 -9.39 15.83 10.36
C MET A 151 -8.51 15.74 9.11
N SER A 152 -8.73 16.60 8.13
CA SER A 152 -8.11 16.53 6.81
C SER A 152 -6.57 16.55 6.86
N ALA A 153 -5.97 17.36 7.72
CA ALA A 153 -4.51 17.45 7.84
C ALA A 153 -3.87 16.14 8.34
N ALA A 154 -4.42 15.53 9.40
CA ALA A 154 -3.94 14.27 9.95
C ALA A 154 -4.14 13.12 8.95
N ILE A 155 -5.31 13.07 8.30
CA ILE A 155 -5.61 12.05 7.28
C ILE A 155 -4.68 12.23 6.08
N THR A 156 -4.42 13.45 5.61
CA THR A 156 -3.47 13.73 4.51
C THR A 156 -2.08 13.24 4.83
N LYS A 157 -1.59 13.47 6.05
CA LYS A 157 -0.29 12.96 6.51
C LYS A 157 -0.26 11.44 6.49
N GLY A 158 -1.31 10.80 7.01
CA GLY A 158 -1.45 9.34 7.02
C GLY A 158 -1.50 8.74 5.62
N VAL A 159 -2.32 9.29 4.73
CA VAL A 159 -2.44 8.86 3.33
C VAL A 159 -1.09 8.92 2.64
N LYS A 160 -0.39 10.06 2.69
CA LYS A 160 0.93 10.20 2.05
C LYS A 160 1.93 9.16 2.57
N ARG A 161 1.96 8.94 3.90
CA ARG A 161 2.83 7.94 4.51
C ARG A 161 2.48 6.53 4.05
N GLY A 162 1.18 6.20 4.02
CA GLY A 162 0.67 4.90 3.59
C GLY A 162 0.94 4.63 2.11
N GLU A 163 0.79 5.64 1.24
CA GLU A 163 1.15 5.54 -0.18
C GLU A 163 2.63 5.21 -0.34
N THR A 164 3.52 5.95 0.32
CA THR A 164 4.97 5.72 0.23
C THR A 164 5.35 4.30 0.70
N ILE A 165 4.80 3.85 1.83
CA ILE A 165 5.08 2.51 2.36
C ILE A 165 4.52 1.43 1.44
N ALA A 166 3.27 1.56 1.01
CA ALA A 166 2.63 0.56 0.18
C ALA A 166 3.29 0.46 -1.20
N GLU A 167 3.69 1.58 -1.80
CA GLU A 167 4.44 1.59 -3.07
C GLU A 167 5.80 0.91 -2.92
N ALA A 168 6.54 1.17 -1.83
CA ALA A 168 7.80 0.50 -1.56
C ALA A 168 7.62 -1.01 -1.35
N VAL A 169 6.56 -1.44 -0.66
CA VAL A 169 6.24 -2.87 -0.49
C VAL A 169 5.85 -3.52 -1.82
N CYS A 170 5.03 -2.86 -2.64
CA CYS A 170 4.68 -3.35 -3.97
C CYS A 170 5.93 -3.49 -4.85
N PHE A 171 6.83 -2.50 -4.83
CA PHE A 171 8.11 -2.57 -5.55
C PHE A 171 8.94 -3.78 -5.11
N ALA A 172 9.08 -4.00 -3.80
CA ALA A 172 9.81 -5.15 -3.27
C ALA A 172 9.15 -6.49 -3.68
N ARG A 173 7.82 -6.55 -3.68
CA ARG A 173 7.06 -7.73 -4.15
C ARG A 173 7.26 -7.98 -5.64
N ASP A 174 7.27 -6.95 -6.47
CA ASP A 174 7.53 -7.08 -7.91
C ASP A 174 8.94 -7.61 -8.17
N LEU A 175 9.94 -7.16 -7.38
CA LEU A 175 11.29 -7.73 -7.45
C LEU A 175 11.31 -9.20 -7.04
N ALA A 176 10.69 -9.55 -5.91
CA ALA A 176 10.71 -10.91 -5.40
C ALA A 176 9.94 -11.91 -6.29
N ASN A 177 8.84 -11.47 -6.91
CA ASN A 177 8.01 -12.30 -7.76
C ASN A 177 8.54 -12.43 -9.20
N MET A 178 9.46 -11.57 -9.61
CA MET A 178 10.01 -11.61 -10.97
C MET A 178 10.87 -12.87 -11.16
N PRO A 179 10.62 -13.68 -12.21
CA PRO A 179 11.41 -14.87 -12.46
C PRO A 179 12.91 -14.55 -12.62
N PRO A 180 13.82 -15.46 -12.21
CA PRO A 180 15.27 -15.23 -12.31
C PRO A 180 15.76 -14.89 -13.73
N ALA A 181 15.08 -15.41 -14.76
CA ALA A 181 15.38 -15.11 -16.15
C ALA A 181 15.13 -13.63 -16.53
N HIS A 182 14.34 -12.90 -15.73
CA HIS A 182 13.92 -11.52 -16.00
C HIS A 182 14.42 -10.53 -14.94
N LEU A 183 15.09 -11.01 -13.89
CA LEU A 183 15.68 -10.18 -12.86
C LEU A 183 17.09 -10.68 -12.51
N THR A 184 18.07 -10.19 -13.27
CA THR A 184 19.48 -10.47 -12.99
C THR A 184 20.05 -9.53 -11.93
N ALA A 185 21.21 -9.88 -11.34
CA ALA A 185 21.91 -9.01 -10.40
C ALA A 185 22.22 -7.62 -10.97
N LYS A 186 22.52 -7.54 -12.28
CA LYS A 186 22.70 -6.27 -13.00
C LYS A 186 21.42 -5.44 -12.99
N MET A 187 20.28 -6.06 -13.31
CA MET A 187 18.99 -5.37 -13.34
C MET A 187 18.53 -4.91 -11.96
N ILE A 188 18.80 -5.69 -10.90
CA ILE A 188 18.56 -5.24 -9.51
C ILE A 188 19.36 -3.97 -9.21
N ALA A 189 20.64 -3.95 -9.59
CA ALA A 189 21.50 -2.79 -9.37
C ALA A 189 21.02 -1.55 -10.16
N GLU A 190 20.61 -1.72 -11.42
CA GLU A 190 20.01 -0.65 -12.23
C GLU A 190 18.73 -0.10 -11.60
N ARG A 191 17.86 -0.98 -11.07
CA ARG A 191 16.64 -0.54 -10.37
C ARG A 191 16.96 0.21 -9.08
N ALA A 192 17.95 -0.24 -8.31
CA ALA A 192 18.39 0.48 -7.11
C ALA A 192 18.93 1.88 -7.47
N GLN A 193 19.71 2.01 -8.55
CA GLN A 193 20.18 3.32 -9.04
C GLN A 193 19.01 4.23 -9.43
N LYS A 194 17.98 3.71 -10.11
CA LYS A 194 16.77 4.48 -10.42
C LYS A 194 16.06 4.98 -9.17
N VAL A 195 15.90 4.12 -8.16
CA VAL A 195 15.33 4.52 -6.86
C VAL A 195 16.17 5.63 -6.21
N GLY A 196 17.51 5.48 -6.22
CA GLY A 196 18.42 6.50 -5.71
C GLY A 196 18.33 7.83 -6.47
N ALA A 197 18.17 7.81 -7.80
CA ALA A 197 18.03 9.03 -8.59
C ALA A 197 16.72 9.79 -8.34
N GLU A 198 15.66 9.08 -7.95
CA GLU A 198 14.35 9.65 -7.63
C GLU A 198 14.20 10.03 -6.13
N SER A 199 15.24 9.87 -5.32
CA SER A 199 15.18 10.09 -3.86
C SER A 199 16.48 10.66 -3.30
N ASP A 200 16.48 11.13 -2.05
CA ASP A 200 17.69 11.61 -1.37
C ASP A 200 18.54 10.44 -0.80
N ILE A 201 18.78 9.41 -1.62
CA ILE A 201 19.49 8.19 -1.23
C ILE A 201 20.67 7.99 -2.17
N ALA A 202 21.87 7.89 -1.61
CA ALA A 202 23.07 7.59 -2.39
C ALA A 202 23.16 6.08 -2.68
N VAL A 203 23.41 5.73 -3.95
CA VAL A 203 23.53 4.34 -4.40
C VAL A 203 24.85 4.14 -5.13
N GLU A 204 25.67 3.23 -4.61
CA GLU A 204 26.91 2.80 -5.21
C GLU A 204 26.77 1.34 -5.68
N VAL A 205 27.25 1.05 -6.89
CA VAL A 205 27.18 -0.30 -7.47
C VAL A 205 28.58 -0.77 -7.79
N PHE A 206 28.93 -1.93 -7.24
CA PHE A 206 30.21 -2.58 -7.48
C PHE A 206 30.05 -3.74 -8.46
N ASN A 207 30.85 -3.73 -9.51
CA ASN A 207 30.90 -4.78 -10.52
C ASN A 207 31.86 -5.92 -10.11
N LYS A 208 31.98 -6.96 -10.94
CA LYS A 208 32.82 -8.13 -10.67
C LYS A 208 34.29 -7.75 -10.41
N ASP A 209 34.84 -6.86 -11.21
CA ASP A 209 36.26 -6.50 -11.15
C ASP A 209 36.57 -5.69 -9.88
N GLN A 210 35.67 -4.77 -9.52
CA GLN A 210 35.75 -4.04 -8.26
C GLN A 210 35.63 -4.99 -7.05
N LEU A 211 34.73 -5.96 -7.10
CA LEU A 211 34.58 -6.96 -6.03
C LEU A 211 35.81 -7.87 -5.89
N LEU A 212 36.47 -8.21 -7.01
CA LEU A 212 37.74 -8.92 -7.00
C LEU A 212 38.84 -8.07 -6.34
N ALA A 213 38.97 -6.80 -6.75
CA ALA A 213 39.95 -5.87 -6.17
C ALA A 213 39.73 -5.62 -4.67
N MET A 214 38.48 -5.63 -4.21
CA MET A 214 38.11 -5.50 -2.79
C MET A 214 38.32 -6.78 -1.97
N GLY A 215 38.73 -7.89 -2.59
CA GLY A 215 38.93 -9.17 -1.90
C GLY A 215 37.62 -9.84 -1.45
N CYS A 216 36.49 -9.59 -2.13
CA CYS A 216 35.19 -10.17 -1.81
C CYS A 216 35.07 -11.65 -2.25
N GLY A 217 36.02 -12.49 -1.85
CA GLY A 217 36.18 -13.88 -2.31
C GLY A 217 34.95 -14.77 -2.05
N GLY A 218 34.21 -14.54 -0.97
CA GLY A 218 32.97 -15.29 -0.68
C GLY A 218 31.88 -15.05 -1.73
N MET A 219 31.62 -13.79 -2.09
CA MET A 219 30.62 -13.44 -3.11
C MET A 219 31.05 -13.90 -4.50
N ILE A 220 32.33 -13.73 -4.84
CA ILE A 220 32.89 -14.22 -6.10
C ILE A 220 32.77 -15.74 -6.17
N GLY A 221 33.12 -16.45 -5.08
CA GLY A 221 33.04 -17.90 -4.98
C GLY A 221 31.66 -18.46 -5.30
N VAL A 222 30.61 -17.91 -4.69
CA VAL A 222 29.21 -18.30 -4.95
C VAL A 222 28.82 -18.02 -6.42
N ASN A 223 29.29 -16.92 -7.00
CA ASN A 223 28.96 -16.54 -8.37
C ASN A 223 29.69 -17.35 -9.45
N ARG A 224 30.74 -18.13 -9.12
CA ARG A 224 31.57 -18.85 -10.12
C ARG A 224 30.77 -19.76 -11.06
N GLY A 225 29.63 -20.30 -10.62
CA GLY A 225 28.76 -21.15 -11.42
C GLY A 225 27.72 -20.41 -12.27
N SER A 226 27.70 -19.07 -12.24
CA SER A 226 26.69 -18.24 -12.92
C SER A 226 27.27 -17.56 -14.15
N VAL A 227 26.52 -17.56 -15.25
CA VAL A 227 26.80 -16.72 -16.43
C VAL A 227 26.51 -15.24 -16.17
N ASN A 228 25.61 -14.95 -15.22
CA ASN A 228 25.30 -13.59 -14.81
C ASN A 228 26.34 -13.11 -13.79
N PRO A 229 27.07 -12.00 -14.06
CA PRO A 229 28.09 -11.49 -13.16
C PRO A 229 27.46 -10.94 -11.86
N PRO A 230 28.19 -10.96 -10.73
CA PRO A 230 27.67 -10.50 -9.46
C PRO A 230 27.60 -8.98 -9.45
N ARG A 231 26.74 -8.45 -8.59
CA ARG A 231 26.67 -7.02 -8.25
C ARG A 231 26.51 -6.90 -6.75
N MET A 232 27.23 -5.94 -6.17
CA MET A 232 26.96 -5.47 -4.82
C MET A 232 26.40 -4.05 -4.91
N VAL A 233 25.27 -3.82 -4.25
CA VAL A 233 24.61 -2.53 -4.21
C VAL A 233 24.73 -2.01 -2.78
N LYS A 234 25.37 -0.85 -2.61
CA LYS A 234 25.46 -0.14 -1.34
C LYS A 234 24.51 1.04 -1.41
N ILE A 235 23.55 1.05 -0.49
CA ILE A 235 22.54 2.10 -0.36
C ILE A 235 22.84 2.87 0.92
N SER A 236 23.00 4.19 0.82
CA SER A 236 23.29 5.06 1.95
C SER A 236 22.22 6.14 2.05
N TYR A 237 21.53 6.21 3.19
CA TYR A 237 20.55 7.24 3.48
C TYR A 237 21.07 8.12 4.63
N GLN A 238 21.15 9.42 4.39
CA GLN A 238 21.49 10.40 5.41
C GLN A 238 20.33 11.39 5.55
N PRO A 239 19.51 11.29 6.61
CA PRO A 239 18.43 12.24 6.82
C PRO A 239 19.01 13.64 7.08
N GLY A 240 18.42 14.66 6.47
CA GLY A 240 18.77 16.06 6.77
C GLY A 240 18.53 16.35 8.26
N GLY A 241 19.60 16.74 8.98
CA GLY A 241 19.55 17.08 10.41
C GLY A 241 20.57 16.38 11.31
N LEU A 242 21.22 15.30 10.84
CA LEU A 242 22.37 14.73 11.53
C LEU A 242 23.66 15.34 10.96
N LEU A 243 24.19 16.34 11.67
CA LEU A 243 25.54 16.87 11.48
C LEU A 243 26.50 15.69 11.29
N LYS A 244 27.30 15.74 10.20
CA LYS A 244 28.37 14.76 9.96
C LYS A 244 29.24 14.70 11.22
N ALA A 245 29.32 13.55 11.87
CA ALA A 245 30.52 13.20 12.60
C ALA A 245 31.62 13.07 11.53
N THR A 246 32.38 14.14 11.34
CA THR A 246 33.61 14.14 10.57
C THR A 246 34.52 13.08 11.18
N LYS A 247 34.59 11.89 10.56
CA LYS A 247 35.75 11.03 10.74
C LYS A 247 36.91 11.74 10.05
N SER A 248 37.63 12.53 10.82
CA SER A 248 39.00 12.92 10.52
C SER A 248 39.78 11.63 10.28
N SER A 249 40.15 11.38 9.02
CA SER A 249 41.18 10.41 8.69
C SER A 249 42.51 10.99 9.17
N ALA A 250 42.83 10.78 10.44
CA ALA A 250 44.21 10.88 10.91
C ALA A 250 44.99 9.73 10.25
N ASN A 251 45.71 10.06 9.18
CA ASN A 251 46.81 9.25 8.70
C ASN A 251 47.83 9.09 9.83
N LYS A 252 48.05 7.84 10.24
CA LYS A 252 49.33 7.35 10.78
C LYS A 252 49.60 6.00 10.14
#